data_AF-A0A7R9ZE63-F1
#
_entry.id   AF-A0A7R9ZE63-F1
#
_cell.length_a   1.000
_cell.length_b   1.000
_cell.length_c   1.000
_cell.angle_alpha   90.00
_cell.angle_beta   90.00
_cell.angle_gamma   90.00
#
_symmetry.space_group_name_H-M   'P 1'
#
loop_
_entity.id
_entity.type
_entity.pdbx_description
1 polymer ?
#
loop_
_entity_poly.entity_id
_entity_poly.type
_entity_poly.pdbx_seq_one_letter_code
_entity_poly.pdbx_strand_id
1 'polypeptide(L)'
;EICDSVRSRLVGKKLQSFGRVKTAVRHALEDSIEKLLRPKKGINVDVLKGVVDKRERQSGGMFRSAAENPRPYVVVMVGINGVGKSTSLAKIAYYLKSSGCRPLIAACDTFRSGAVEQLNVHAKCLDVPLFHRGYAKDPSA
;
A
#
# COMPACT_ATOMS: atom_id res chain seq x y z
N GLU A 1 12.11 23.52 1.43
CA GLU A 1 11.62 22.64 2.52
C GLU A 1 12.71 21.85 3.24
N ILE A 2 13.36 20.86 2.63
CA ILE A 2 14.38 20.03 3.33
C ILE A 2 15.57 20.88 3.78
N CYS A 3 16.13 21.70 2.89
CA CYS A 3 17.25 22.59 3.23
C CYS A 3 16.87 23.62 4.31
N ASP A 4 15.62 24.11 4.32
CA ASP A 4 15.12 25.03 5.34
C ASP A 4 14.94 24.33 6.70
N SER A 5 14.50 23.07 6.68
CA SER A 5 14.43 22.22 7.87
C SER A 5 15.83 21.95 8.46
N VAL A 6 16.83 21.75 7.62
CA VAL A 6 18.23 21.59 8.06
C VAL A 6 18.78 22.91 8.60
N ARG A 7 18.55 24.02 7.88
CA ARG A 7 18.97 25.37 8.28
C ARG A 7 18.41 25.76 9.65
N SER A 8 17.10 25.62 9.84
CA SER A 8 16.44 25.92 11.12
C SER A 8 16.94 25.06 12.28
N ARG A 9 17.41 23.83 12.01
CA ARG A 9 18.00 22.95 13.02
C ARG A 9 19.43 23.29 13.42
N LEU A 10 20.22 23.85 12.51
CA LEU A 10 21.67 23.99 12.68
C LEU A 10 22.13 25.43 12.92
N VAL A 11 21.44 26.43 12.35
CA VAL A 11 21.80 27.84 12.56
C VAL A 11 21.62 28.19 14.04
N GLY A 12 22.69 28.74 14.65
CA GLY A 12 22.70 29.12 16.06
C GLY A 12 23.03 27.98 17.05
N LYS A 13 23.23 26.74 16.57
CA LYS A 13 23.63 25.62 17.45
C LYS A 13 25.15 25.46 17.50
N LYS A 14 25.68 25.18 18.68
CA LYS A 14 27.09 24.82 18.88
C LYS A 14 27.32 23.37 18.46
N LEU A 15 28.44 23.12 17.79
CA LEU A 15 28.88 21.77 17.46
C LEU A 15 29.40 21.06 18.71
N GLN A 16 29.29 19.73 18.74
CA GLN A 16 29.93 18.92 19.77
C GLN A 16 31.46 18.96 19.62
N SER A 17 32.19 18.72 20.72
CA SER A 17 33.65 18.63 20.71
C SER A 17 34.12 17.60 19.66
N PHE A 18 35.09 17.98 18.83
CA PHE A 18 35.57 17.23 17.65
C PHE A 18 34.58 17.09 16.48
N GLY A 19 33.43 17.78 16.53
CA GLY A 19 32.44 17.79 15.46
C GLY A 19 32.84 18.67 14.27
N ARG A 20 32.71 18.13 13.05
CA ARG A 20 32.89 18.90 11.80
C ARG A 20 31.54 19.39 11.29
N VAL A 21 31.50 20.61 10.73
CA VAL A 21 30.28 21.19 10.11
C VAL A 21 29.66 20.23 9.10
N LYS A 22 30.48 19.62 8.24
CA LYS A 22 30.02 18.64 7.25
C LYS A 22 29.27 17.47 7.89
N THR A 23 29.76 16.94 9.01
CA THR A 23 29.12 15.84 9.73
C THR A 23 27.79 16.30 10.32
N ALA A 24 27.75 17.46 10.97
CA ALA A 24 26.52 17.99 11.55
C ALA A 24 25.42 18.25 10.49
N VAL A 25 25.81 18.81 9.34
CA VAL A 25 24.90 19.02 8.21
C VAL A 25 24.40 17.68 7.64
N ARG A 26 25.29 16.70 7.48
CA ARG A 26 24.92 15.37 6.97
C ARG A 26 23.89 14.69 7.88
N HIS A 27 24.14 14.66 9.18
CA HIS A 27 23.22 14.07 10.16
C HIS A 27 21.87 14.78 10.18
N ALA A 28 21.86 16.11 10.19
CA ALA A 28 20.60 16.85 10.16
C ALA A 28 19.79 16.61 8.88
N LEU A 29 20.47 16.42 7.75
CA LEU A 29 19.84 16.07 6.47
C LEU A 29 19.27 14.65 6.50
N GLU A 30 20.05 13.67 6.98
CA GLU A 30 19.61 12.28 7.17
C GLU A 30 18.34 12.23 8.04
N ASP A 31 18.33 12.90 9.18
CA ASP A 31 17.17 12.97 10.07
C ASP A 31 15.94 13.60 9.39
N SER A 32 16.14 14.66 8.60
CA SER A 32 15.04 15.34 7.90
C SER A 32 14.46 14.46 6.79
N ILE A 33 15.30 13.74 6.05
CA ILE A 33 14.87 12.78 5.02
C ILE A 33 14.16 11.60 5.69
N GLU A 34 14.71 11.05 6.77
CA GLU A 34 14.12 9.93 7.49
C GLU A 34 12.71 10.29 8.01
N LYS A 35 12.56 11.49 8.57
CA LYS A 35 11.26 11.98 9.03
C LYS A 35 10.25 12.14 7.88
N LEU A 36 10.71 12.49 6.68
CA LEU A 36 9.87 12.64 5.49
C LEU A 36 9.46 11.29 4.91
N LEU A 37 10.37 10.32 4.88
CA LEU A 37 10.12 8.98 4.34
C LEU A 37 9.29 8.10 5.29
N ARG A 38 9.29 8.39 6.59
CA ARG A 38 8.46 7.66 7.56
C ARG A 38 6.99 8.11 7.48
N PRO A 39 6.03 7.17 7.47
CA PRO A 39 4.61 7.51 7.58
C PRO A 39 4.35 8.35 8.84
N LYS A 40 3.40 9.29 8.74
CA LYS A 40 2.95 10.04 9.93
C LYS A 40 2.40 9.05 10.97
N LYS A 41 2.69 9.34 12.25
CA LYS A 41 2.16 8.55 13.38
C LYS A 41 0.64 8.38 13.24
N GLY A 42 0.15 7.15 13.40
CA GLY A 42 -1.27 6.80 13.34
C GLY A 42 -1.73 6.20 12.00
N ILE A 43 -0.92 6.25 10.93
CA ILE A 43 -1.21 5.53 9.68
C ILE A 43 -0.61 4.12 9.77
N ASN A 44 -1.45 3.10 9.93
CA ASN A 44 -1.00 1.71 9.79
C ASN A 44 -0.94 1.34 8.30
N VAL A 45 0.26 1.06 7.80
CA VAL A 45 0.51 0.67 6.40
C VAL A 45 0.61 -0.86 6.26
N ASP A 46 0.52 -1.60 7.36
CA ASP A 46 0.57 -3.06 7.32
C ASP A 46 -0.76 -3.63 6.82
N VAL A 47 -0.77 -3.92 5.51
CA VAL A 47 -1.92 -4.51 4.82
C VAL A 47 -2.27 -5.88 5.39
N LEU A 48 -1.28 -6.72 5.74
CA LEU A 48 -1.54 -8.07 6.24
C LEU A 48 -2.22 -8.01 7.61
N LYS A 49 -1.70 -7.17 8.51
CA LYS A 49 -2.37 -6.89 9.79
C LYS A 49 -3.77 -6.34 9.59
N GLY A 50 -3.96 -5.41 8.65
CA GLY A 50 -5.28 -4.89 8.31
C GLY A 50 -6.29 -5.96 7.87
N VAL A 51 -5.83 -6.94 7.07
CA VAL A 51 -6.65 -8.08 6.62
C VAL A 51 -6.98 -9.01 7.80
N VAL A 52 -6.00 -9.37 8.62
CA VAL A 52 -6.18 -10.26 9.78
C VAL A 52 -7.11 -9.63 10.81
N ASP A 53 -6.87 -8.37 11.21
CA ASP A 53 -7.70 -7.68 12.19
C ASP A 53 -9.15 -7.55 11.70
N LYS A 54 -9.38 -7.38 10.38
CA LYS A 54 -10.74 -7.32 9.82
C LYS A 54 -11.43 -8.69 9.88
N ARG A 55 -10.69 -9.77 9.60
CA ARG A 55 -11.18 -11.15 9.70
C ARG A 55 -11.56 -11.52 11.14
N GLU A 56 -10.73 -11.14 12.11
CA GLU A 56 -10.97 -11.43 13.53
C GLU A 56 -12.17 -10.68 14.10
N ARG A 57 -12.29 -9.37 13.81
CA ARG A 57 -13.49 -8.59 14.17
C ARG A 57 -14.77 -9.16 13.57
N GLN A 58 -14.67 -9.84 12.44
CA GLN A 58 -15.80 -10.52 11.81
C GLN A 58 -16.10 -11.91 12.41
N SER A 59 -15.15 -12.52 13.11
CA SER A 59 -15.31 -13.87 13.68
C SER A 59 -15.78 -13.87 15.14
N GLY A 60 -15.59 -12.78 15.90
CA GLY A 60 -15.76 -12.75 17.36
C GLY A 60 -17.13 -12.37 17.95
N GLY A 61 -18.23 -12.38 17.18
CA GLY A 61 -19.55 -11.99 17.70
C GLY A 61 -20.48 -13.18 17.94
N MET A 62 -20.75 -13.53 19.21
CA MET A 62 -21.77 -14.53 19.61
C MET A 62 -23.20 -14.11 19.19
N PHE A 63 -23.41 -12.83 18.88
CA PHE A 63 -24.67 -12.24 18.45
C PHE A 63 -24.48 -11.48 17.13
N ARG A 64 -24.18 -12.20 16.03
CA ARG A 64 -24.31 -11.63 14.68
C ARG A 64 -25.75 -11.81 14.24
N SER A 65 -26.45 -10.71 14.00
CA SER A 65 -27.72 -10.76 13.29
C SER A 65 -27.47 -11.40 11.92
N ALA A 66 -28.25 -12.42 11.54
CA ALA A 66 -28.06 -13.20 10.31
C ALA A 66 -28.06 -12.37 9.01
N ALA A 67 -28.34 -11.07 9.09
CA ALA A 67 -28.35 -10.11 8.00
C ALA A 67 -26.98 -9.48 7.65
N GLU A 68 -25.93 -9.62 8.48
CA GLU A 68 -24.64 -8.96 8.22
C GLU A 68 -23.58 -9.91 7.64
N ASN A 69 -23.57 -10.00 6.31
CA ASN A 69 -22.52 -10.71 5.56
C ASN A 69 -21.12 -10.14 5.87
N PRO A 70 -20.10 -10.99 6.08
CA PRO A 70 -18.73 -10.54 6.31
C PRO A 70 -18.22 -9.74 5.11
N ARG A 71 -17.72 -8.52 5.37
CA ARG A 71 -17.21 -7.61 4.33
C ARG A 71 -15.72 -7.82 4.08
N PRO A 72 -15.25 -8.01 2.83
CA PRO A 72 -13.84 -8.22 2.55
C PRO A 72 -12.97 -6.99 2.86
N TYR A 73 -11.67 -7.18 3.05
CA TYR A 73 -10.69 -6.10 3.03
C TYR A 73 -10.40 -5.70 1.58
N VAL A 74 -10.52 -4.41 1.24
CA VAL A 74 -10.44 -3.93 -0.14
C VAL A 74 -9.22 -3.03 -0.30
N VAL A 75 -8.39 -3.32 -1.31
CA VAL A 75 -7.22 -2.50 -1.70
C VAL A 75 -7.45 -2.04 -3.14
N VAL A 76 -7.28 -0.75 -3.39
CA VAL A 76 -7.43 -0.15 -4.73
C VAL A 76 -6.09 0.38 -5.19
N MET A 77 -5.64 -0.07 -6.35
CA MET A 77 -4.37 0.36 -6.96
C MET A 77 -4.63 1.51 -7.92
N VAL A 78 -4.27 2.73 -7.52
CA VAL A 78 -4.45 3.96 -8.30
C VAL A 78 -3.11 4.55 -8.74
N GLY A 79 -3.12 5.32 -9.83
CA GLY A 79 -1.93 5.99 -10.36
C GLY A 79 -1.96 6.13 -11.89
N ILE A 80 -1.00 6.88 -12.43
CA ILE A 80 -0.89 7.13 -13.88
C ILE A 80 -0.53 5.87 -14.67
N ASN A 81 -0.63 5.91 -15.99
CA ASN A 81 -0.33 4.77 -16.86
C ASN A 81 1.16 4.40 -16.84
N GLY A 82 1.48 3.11 -16.93
CA GLY A 82 2.87 2.63 -17.03
C GLY A 82 3.63 2.44 -15.72
N VAL A 83 3.16 2.93 -14.56
CA VAL A 83 3.89 2.84 -13.27
C VAL A 83 3.90 1.44 -12.61
N GLY A 84 3.39 0.42 -13.30
CA GLY A 84 3.41 -0.97 -12.81
C GLY A 84 2.26 -1.38 -11.89
N LYS A 85 1.10 -0.70 -11.92
CA LYS A 85 -0.07 -1.00 -11.07
C LYS A 85 -0.50 -2.47 -11.11
N SER A 86 -0.74 -3.03 -12.29
CA SER A 86 -1.20 -4.42 -12.47
C SER A 86 -0.18 -5.44 -11.95
N THR A 87 1.11 -5.20 -12.20
CA THR A 87 2.20 -6.07 -11.74
C THR A 87 2.38 -6.00 -10.23
N SER A 88 2.32 -4.80 -9.64
CA SER A 88 2.37 -4.63 -8.19
C SER A 88 1.15 -5.24 -7.50
N LEU A 89 -0.04 -5.14 -8.10
CA LEU A 89 -1.25 -5.81 -7.63
C LEU A 89 -1.03 -7.33 -7.56
N ALA A 90 -0.49 -7.94 -8.62
CA ALA A 90 -0.19 -9.36 -8.66
C ALA A 90 0.81 -9.78 -7.56
N LYS A 91 1.86 -8.99 -7.33
CA LYS A 91 2.83 -9.22 -6.24
C LYS A 91 2.17 -9.17 -4.85
N ILE A 92 1.30 -8.18 -4.61
CA ILE A 92 0.56 -8.07 -3.35
C ILE A 92 -0.41 -9.24 -3.18
N ALA A 93 -1.11 -9.65 -4.23
CA ALA A 93 -2.00 -10.82 -4.21
C ALA A 93 -1.24 -12.09 -3.87
N TYR A 94 -0.06 -12.31 -4.47
CA TYR A 94 0.81 -13.44 -4.15
C TYR A 94 1.28 -13.42 -2.69
N TYR A 95 1.72 -12.26 -2.20
CA TYR A 95 2.14 -12.09 -0.81
C TYR A 95 1.00 -12.42 0.18
N LEU A 96 -0.20 -11.93 -0.08
CA LEU A 96 -1.38 -12.22 0.73
C LEU A 96 -1.77 -13.70 0.67
N LYS A 97 -1.78 -14.32 -0.52
CA LYS A 97 -2.03 -15.77 -0.68
C LYS A 97 -1.01 -16.60 0.10
N SER A 98 0.28 -16.26 -0.02
CA SER A 98 1.38 -16.94 0.68
C SER A 98 1.30 -16.77 2.20
N SER A 99 0.65 -15.70 2.67
CA SER A 99 0.37 -15.44 4.09
C SER A 99 -0.94 -16.09 4.58
N GLY A 100 -1.54 -17.00 3.81
CA GLY A 100 -2.76 -17.73 4.17
C GLY A 100 -4.06 -16.96 3.98
N CYS A 101 -4.03 -15.81 3.30
CA CYS A 101 -5.24 -15.08 2.92
C CYS A 101 -5.82 -15.61 1.60
N ARG A 102 -7.09 -15.27 1.32
CA ARG A 102 -7.80 -15.68 0.09
C ARG A 102 -8.10 -14.45 -0.78
N PRO A 103 -7.11 -13.92 -1.52
CA PRO A 103 -7.32 -12.73 -2.35
C PRO A 103 -8.20 -13.06 -3.57
N LEU A 104 -8.98 -12.06 -3.99
CA LEU A 104 -9.69 -12.03 -5.26
C LEU A 104 -9.25 -10.77 -6.01
N ILE A 105 -8.92 -10.92 -7.29
CA ILE A 105 -8.55 -9.78 -8.14
C ILE A 105 -9.81 -9.30 -8.86
N ALA A 106 -10.09 -7.99 -8.79
CA ALA A 106 -11.13 -7.36 -9.60
C ALA A 106 -10.48 -6.51 -10.70
N ALA A 107 -10.77 -6.83 -11.96
CA ALA A 107 -10.28 -6.08 -13.11
C ALA A 107 -11.17 -4.86 -13.38
N CYS A 108 -10.76 -3.72 -12.84
CA CYS A 108 -11.47 -2.43 -13.00
C CYS A 108 -10.84 -1.51 -14.06
N ASP A 109 -9.74 -1.90 -14.69
CA ASP A 109 -9.13 -1.17 -15.82
C ASP A 109 -9.81 -1.59 -17.12
N THR A 110 -10.96 -0.98 -17.43
CA THR A 110 -11.81 -1.31 -18.60
C THR A 110 -11.55 -0.43 -19.82
N PHE A 111 -10.63 0.53 -19.70
CA PHE A 111 -10.29 1.49 -20.77
C PHE A 111 -9.03 1.09 -21.55
N ARG A 112 -7.98 0.64 -20.84
CA ARG A 112 -6.71 0.28 -21.49
C ARG A 112 -6.82 -1.11 -22.13
N SER A 113 -6.58 -1.19 -23.43
CA SER A 113 -6.50 -2.46 -24.15
C SER A 113 -5.44 -3.39 -23.54
N GLY A 114 -5.76 -4.66 -23.43
CA GLY A 114 -4.92 -5.71 -22.84
C GLY A 114 -4.88 -5.73 -21.30
N ALA A 115 -5.54 -4.80 -20.60
CA ALA A 115 -5.44 -4.72 -19.15
C ALA A 115 -6.13 -5.89 -18.43
N VAL A 116 -7.30 -6.32 -18.95
CA VAL A 116 -8.04 -7.47 -18.41
C VAL A 116 -7.27 -8.77 -18.68
N GLU A 117 -6.74 -8.96 -19.89
CA GLU A 117 -5.94 -10.13 -20.26
C GLU A 117 -4.65 -10.20 -19.43
N GLN A 118 -3.99 -9.06 -19.19
CA GLN A 118 -2.81 -8.99 -18.32
C GLN A 118 -3.15 -9.49 -16.90
N LEU A 119 -4.27 -9.03 -16.32
CA LEU A 119 -4.70 -9.51 -15.01
C LEU A 119 -5.13 -10.99 -15.04
N ASN A 120 -5.71 -11.47 -16.14
CA ASN A 120 -6.06 -12.88 -16.32
C ASN A 120 -4.83 -13.80 -16.34
N VAL A 121 -3.76 -13.39 -17.02
CA VAL A 121 -2.48 -14.13 -16.99
C VAL A 121 -1.94 -14.18 -15.57
N HIS A 122 -1.89 -13.05 -14.87
CA HIS A 122 -1.45 -13.03 -13.47
C HIS A 122 -2.32 -13.89 -12.55
N ALA A 123 -3.64 -13.80 -12.67
CA ALA A 123 -4.59 -14.57 -11.88
C ALA A 123 -4.41 -16.08 -12.07
N LYS A 124 -4.23 -16.53 -13.32
CA LYS A 124 -3.93 -17.93 -13.65
C LYS A 124 -2.59 -18.39 -13.08
N CYS A 125 -1.53 -17.61 -13.25
CA CYS A 125 -0.19 -17.96 -12.72
C CYS A 125 -0.18 -18.07 -11.19
N LEU A 126 -0.97 -17.24 -10.52
CA LEU A 126 -1.05 -17.20 -9.06
C LEU A 126 -2.13 -18.14 -8.51
N ASP A 127 -2.96 -18.74 -9.37
CA ASP A 127 -4.14 -19.51 -8.99
C ASP A 127 -5.03 -18.73 -8.00
N VAL A 128 -5.44 -17.53 -8.42
CA VAL A 128 -6.35 -16.65 -7.65
C VAL A 128 -7.56 -16.29 -8.51
N PRO A 129 -8.77 -16.19 -7.92
CA PRO A 129 -9.96 -15.79 -8.66
C PRO A 129 -9.81 -14.40 -9.28
N LEU A 130 -10.25 -14.27 -10.52
CA LEU A 130 -10.39 -13.00 -11.22
C LEU A 130 -11.86 -12.69 -11.47
N PHE A 131 -12.31 -11.53 -11.02
CA PHE A 131 -13.58 -10.94 -11.41
C PHE A 131 -13.35 -9.90 -12.50
N HIS A 132 -14.03 -10.07 -13.64
CA HIS A 132 -14.05 -9.07 -14.71
C HIS A 132 -15.40 -9.13 -15.43
N ARG A 133 -15.87 -7.99 -15.94
CA ARG A 133 -17.09 -7.95 -16.78
C ARG A 133 -16.78 -7.77 -18.27
N GLY A 134 -15.50 -7.69 -18.66
CA GLY A 134 -15.06 -7.36 -20.02
C GLY A 134 -14.80 -5.86 -20.21
N TYR A 135 -14.49 -5.44 -21.44
CA TYR A 135 -14.21 -4.05 -21.80
C TYR A 135 -15.44 -3.14 -21.81
N ALA A 136 -15.21 -1.82 -21.68
CA ALA A 136 -16.23 -0.77 -21.81
C ALA A 136 -17.44 -0.88 -20.84
N LYS A 137 -17.28 -1.58 -19.72
CA LYS A 137 -18.25 -1.58 -18.62
C LYS A 137 -17.77 -0.67 -17.50
N ASP A 138 -18.73 -0.09 -16.78
CA ASP A 138 -18.48 0.80 -15.65
C ASP A 138 -17.63 0.07 -14.59
N PRO A 139 -16.43 0.58 -14.25
CA PRO A 139 -15.58 0.02 -13.20
C PRO A 139 -16.23 -0.04 -11.81
N SER A 140 -17.27 0.77 -11.58
CA SER A 140 -17.99 0.89 -10.31
C SER A 140 -19.31 0.11 -10.23
N ALA A 141 -19.73 -0.53 -11.33
CA ALA A 141 -21.01 -1.25 -11.45
C ALA A 141 -20.95 -2.74 -11.07
#